data_AF-A0A7Y5Q3D1-F1
#
_entry.id   AF-A0A7Y5Q3D1-F1
#
_cell.length_a   1.000
_cell.length_b   1.000
_cell.length_c   1.000
_cell.angle_alpha   90.00
_cell.angle_beta   90.00
_cell.angle_gamma   90.00
#
_symmetry.space_group_name_H-M   'P 1'
#
loop_
_entity.id
_entity.type
_entity.pdbx_description
1 polymer ?
#
loop_
_entity_poly.entity_id
_entity_poly.type
_entity_poly.pdbx_seq_one_letter_code
_entity_poly.pdbx_strand_id
1 'polypeptide(L)'
;MMVWGRAAGLLLVGLVVAGEAQEVSDKALFEQAERQALELQQAGRWDEALAVCERFLAQRGGVEPYTRVMVVRANHVLNALRASGGDGPSRLQAHFQRIHREFESIPEYFALATAGLARGLLHDPDRARRDPGAAEALLVSALALVGERLPQDYYLGYNLYLLKVQALRAQNRLDEAAAELRAAAERSPVMLSDRGYLRLLVDLVRAREPERWVSAARTAFVLCEYREESLREAMEAVSLALRAGGEPTAALRFVQAQDKAAVANPLREVALYEVGERERLMAAAGQDATARVNVHLAGGEVAEALEVARRQLATWSGQDEDDLTAALRNIARTIRAHDLNLLRANAFLGFHTQGEGSDPLPAIAAELGLDAPAEHPR
;
A
#
# COMPACT_ATOMS: atom_id res chain seq x y z
N MET A 1 85.40 33.02 29.50
CA MET A 1 84.90 31.67 29.19
C MET A 1 83.43 31.82 28.80
N MET A 2 83.10 31.89 27.51
CA MET A 2 82.72 30.75 26.66
C MET A 2 81.65 29.84 27.32
N VAL A 3 80.53 29.45 26.74
CA VAL A 3 79.71 29.75 25.53
C VAL A 3 78.59 28.68 25.63
N TRP A 4 77.30 29.06 25.46
CA TRP A 4 76.14 28.29 24.93
C TRP A 4 75.83 26.88 25.53
N GLY A 5 74.61 26.45 25.89
CA GLY A 5 73.24 26.82 25.55
C GLY A 5 72.43 25.53 25.32
N ARG A 6 71.25 25.37 25.95
CA ARG A 6 70.01 24.82 25.37
C ARG A 6 68.94 24.56 26.43
N ALA A 7 67.76 25.07 26.14
CA ALA A 7 66.48 24.80 26.80
C ALA A 7 65.93 23.43 26.41
N ALA A 8 65.24 22.77 27.34
CA ALA A 8 64.19 21.79 27.13
C ALA A 8 63.31 21.88 28.38
N GLY A 9 62.06 22.33 28.34
CA GLY A 9 61.02 22.08 27.34
C GLY A 9 60.09 21.03 27.93
N LEU A 10 59.00 21.50 28.55
CA LEU A 10 57.93 20.66 29.11
C LEU A 10 57.53 19.56 28.12
N LEU A 11 57.71 18.29 28.52
CA LEU A 11 57.10 17.14 27.88
C LEU A 11 55.73 16.91 28.55
N LEU A 12 54.70 17.50 27.93
CA LEU A 12 53.31 17.06 28.06
C LEU A 12 53.17 15.83 27.15
N VAL A 13 53.19 14.63 27.73
CA VAL A 13 52.84 13.39 27.02
C VAL A 13 51.69 12.72 27.76
N GLY A 14 50.52 12.90 27.17
CA GLY A 14 49.61 11.80 26.84
C GLY A 14 49.12 10.93 27.99
N LEU A 15 48.29 11.49 28.87
CA LEU A 15 47.23 10.70 29.48
C LEU A 15 46.22 10.41 28.36
N VAL A 16 46.33 9.20 27.80
CA VAL A 16 45.28 8.57 27.01
C VAL A 16 44.08 8.42 27.93
N VAL A 17 43.22 9.44 27.97
CA VAL A 17 41.81 9.21 28.25
C VAL A 17 41.29 8.57 26.97
N ALA A 18 41.35 7.24 26.94
CA ALA A 18 40.53 6.45 26.05
C ALA A 18 39.08 6.77 26.45
N GLY A 19 38.54 7.84 25.86
CA GLY A 19 37.12 8.13 25.93
C GLY A 19 36.44 6.92 25.34
N GLU A 20 35.64 6.25 26.16
CA GLU A 20 34.60 5.33 25.72
C GLU A 20 33.74 6.11 24.72
N ALA A 21 34.08 6.00 23.43
CA ALA A 21 33.14 6.29 22.37
C ALA A 21 32.09 5.20 22.46
N GLN A 22 31.10 5.44 23.31
CA GLN A 22 29.94 4.60 23.46
C GLN A 22 29.29 4.54 22.07
N GLU A 23 29.45 3.41 21.39
CA GLU A 23 28.74 3.13 20.14
C GLU A 23 27.25 3.24 20.44
N VAL A 24 26.67 4.40 20.15
CA VAL A 24 25.23 4.59 20.29
C VAL A 24 24.60 3.70 19.24
N SER A 25 23.91 2.66 19.70
CA SER A 25 23.16 1.73 18.86
C SER A 25 22.23 2.51 17.92
N ASP A 26 22.12 2.09 16.66
CA ASP A 26 21.21 2.69 15.67
C ASP A 26 19.77 2.79 16.20
N LYS A 27 19.36 1.83 17.05
CA LYS A 27 18.07 1.85 17.75
C LYS A 27 17.91 3.09 18.63
N ALA A 28 18.91 3.42 19.44
CA ALA A 28 18.84 4.56 20.36
C ALA A 28 18.84 5.89 19.61
N LEU A 29 19.63 5.99 18.53
CA LEU A 29 19.61 7.16 17.64
C LEU A 29 18.26 7.33 16.96
N PHE A 30 17.67 6.22 16.49
CA PHE A 30 16.34 6.21 15.90
C PHE A 30 15.27 6.67 16.91
N GLU A 31 15.20 6.05 18.09
CA GLU A 31 14.21 6.38 19.12
C GLU A 31 14.30 7.85 19.57
N GLN A 32 15.52 8.39 19.66
CA GLN A 32 15.74 9.80 19.96
C GLN A 32 15.22 10.71 18.83
N ALA A 33 15.60 10.41 17.58
CA ALA A 33 15.19 11.21 16.43
C ALA A 33 13.67 11.16 16.23
N GLU A 34 13.04 9.99 16.38
CA GLU A 34 11.59 9.84 16.25
C GLU A 34 10.85 10.66 17.30
N ARG A 35 11.26 10.56 18.57
CA ARG A 35 10.65 11.32 19.67
C ARG A 35 10.77 12.83 19.43
N GLN A 36 11.96 13.29 19.06
CA GLN A 36 12.19 14.72 18.79
C GLN A 36 11.36 15.22 17.61
N ALA A 37 11.27 14.45 16.52
CA ALA A 37 10.45 14.82 15.37
C ALA A 37 8.96 14.90 15.74
N LEU A 38 8.47 13.97 16.56
CA LEU A 38 7.09 13.97 17.05
C LEU A 38 6.78 15.18 17.93
N GLU A 39 7.67 15.53 18.87
CA GLU A 39 7.51 16.71 19.73
C GLU A 39 7.46 18.01 18.91
N LEU A 40 8.35 18.16 17.92
CA LEU A 40 8.37 19.31 17.01
C LEU A 40 7.10 19.36 16.13
N GLN A 41 6.64 18.21 15.64
CA GLN A 41 5.39 18.09 14.90
C GLN A 41 4.21 18.55 15.78
N GLN A 42 4.09 18.07 17.03
CA GLN A 42 3.02 18.49 17.94
C GLN A 42 3.05 19.99 18.26
N ALA A 43 4.24 20.61 18.24
CA ALA A 43 4.43 22.04 18.43
C ALA A 43 4.21 22.89 17.16
N GLY A 44 3.84 22.28 16.02
CA GLY A 44 3.65 22.99 14.75
C GLY A 44 4.95 23.41 14.04
N ARG A 45 6.10 22.91 14.49
CA ARG A 45 7.44 23.24 13.98
C ARG A 45 7.84 22.27 12.86
N TRP A 46 7.08 22.30 11.77
CA TRP A 46 7.15 21.29 10.70
C TRP A 46 8.51 21.17 10.02
N ASP A 47 9.14 22.29 9.67
CA ASP A 47 10.44 22.27 8.98
C ASP A 47 11.55 21.68 9.87
N GLU A 48 11.49 21.96 11.18
CA GLU A 48 12.45 21.43 12.14
C GLU A 48 12.21 19.95 12.41
N ALA A 49 10.94 19.52 12.49
CA ALA A 49 10.60 18.10 12.58
C ALA A 49 11.13 17.33 11.36
N LEU A 50 10.95 17.88 10.15
CA LEU A 50 11.47 17.27 8.92
C LEU A 50 13.00 17.21 8.92
N ALA A 51 13.66 18.29 9.35
CA ALA A 51 15.12 18.33 9.45
C ALA A 51 15.68 17.29 10.44
N VAL A 52 14.94 16.94 11.50
CA VAL A 52 15.32 15.81 12.39
C VAL A 52 15.27 14.49 11.62
N CYS A 53 14.16 14.20 10.93
CA CYS A 53 14.02 12.98 10.14
C CYS A 53 15.12 12.86 9.09
N GLU A 54 15.40 13.95 8.37
CA GLU A 54 16.38 13.97 7.29
C GLU A 54 17.82 13.83 7.76
N ARG A 55 18.16 14.40 8.93
CA ARG A 55 19.48 14.15 9.53
C ARG A 55 19.67 12.69 9.88
N PHE A 56 18.64 12.04 10.42
CA PHE A 56 18.71 10.60 10.66
C PHE A 56 18.89 9.83 9.35
N LEU A 57 18.07 10.11 8.33
CA LEU A 57 18.15 9.44 7.02
C LEU A 57 19.49 9.66 6.32
N ALA A 58 20.09 10.85 6.42
CA ALA A 58 21.40 11.15 5.85
C ALA A 58 22.54 10.41 6.56
N GLN A 59 22.43 10.20 7.88
CA GLN A 59 23.47 9.54 8.68
C GLN A 59 23.35 8.01 8.70
N ARG A 60 22.12 7.49 8.70
CA ARG A 60 21.78 6.08 8.97
C ARG A 60 20.85 5.47 7.93
N GLY A 61 20.69 6.12 6.78
CA GLY A 61 19.91 5.58 5.68
C GLY A 61 20.43 4.22 5.20
N GLY A 62 19.51 3.29 4.96
CA GLY A 62 19.82 1.90 4.59
C GLY A 62 19.93 0.93 5.78
N VAL A 63 19.78 1.41 7.02
CA VAL A 63 19.62 0.55 8.19
C VAL A 63 18.14 0.25 8.39
N GLU A 64 17.73 -0.98 8.11
CA GLU A 64 16.36 -1.46 8.33
C GLU A 64 16.16 -1.98 9.77
N PRO A 65 14.95 -1.85 10.36
CA PRO A 65 13.74 -1.24 9.79
C PRO A 65 13.68 0.29 9.96
N TYR A 66 14.71 0.91 10.55
CA TYR A 66 14.65 2.30 11.02
C TYR A 66 14.54 3.32 9.88
N THR A 67 15.15 3.04 8.72
CA THR A 67 15.04 3.88 7.53
C THR A 67 13.59 4.06 7.13
N ARG A 68 12.88 2.95 6.94
CA ARG A 68 11.47 2.92 6.60
C ARG A 68 10.61 3.66 7.60
N VAL A 69 10.77 3.38 8.90
CA VAL A 69 9.95 4.02 9.93
C VAL A 69 10.20 5.53 9.96
N MET A 70 11.44 5.97 9.75
CA MET A 70 11.75 7.40 9.67
C MET A 70 11.16 8.06 8.41
N VAL A 71 11.13 7.37 7.27
CA VAL A 71 10.44 7.87 6.07
C VAL A 71 8.93 8.00 6.30
N VAL A 72 8.31 7.04 6.99
CA VAL A 72 6.90 7.12 7.41
C VAL A 72 6.67 8.33 8.31
N ARG A 73 7.54 8.57 9.30
CA ARG A 73 7.51 9.76 10.16
C ARG A 73 7.61 11.05 9.37
N ALA A 74 8.56 11.14 8.43
CA ALA A 74 8.71 12.30 7.56
C ALA A 74 7.45 12.55 6.71
N ASN A 75 6.82 11.50 6.18
CA ASN A 75 5.55 11.62 5.46
C ASN A 75 4.43 12.19 6.36
N HIS A 76 4.36 11.79 7.63
CA HIS A 76 3.39 12.37 8.58
C HIS A 76 3.61 13.86 8.80
N VAL A 77 4.87 14.31 8.91
CA VAL A 77 5.22 15.73 9.01
C VAL A 77 4.80 16.49 7.74
N LEU A 78 5.09 15.95 6.55
CA LEU A 78 4.73 16.55 5.27
C LEU A 78 3.21 16.63 5.07
N ASN A 79 2.46 15.63 5.52
CA ASN A 79 1.00 15.65 5.48
C ASN A 79 0.40 16.66 6.48
N ALA A 80 0.99 16.80 7.67
CA ALA A 80 0.59 17.84 8.62
C ALA A 80 0.86 19.25 8.07
N LEU A 81 2.00 19.46 7.41
CA LEU A 81 2.31 20.71 6.70
C LEU A 81 1.32 21.00 5.57
N ARG A 82 0.84 19.97 4.85
CA ARG A 82 -0.22 20.16 3.85
C ARG A 82 -1.52 20.65 4.48
N ALA A 83 -1.89 20.09 5.64
CA ALA A 83 -3.15 20.35 6.32
C ALA A 83 -3.18 21.70 7.08
N SER A 84 -2.03 22.31 7.35
CA SER A 84 -1.94 23.57 8.12
C SER A 84 -2.47 24.81 7.37
N GLY A 85 -2.75 24.71 6.07
CA GLY A 85 -3.27 25.81 5.24
C GLY A 85 -2.21 26.87 4.91
N GLY A 86 -2.65 28.04 4.42
CA GLY A 86 -1.76 29.15 4.08
C GLY A 86 -0.76 28.82 2.95
N ASP A 87 0.53 29.03 3.21
CA ASP A 87 1.63 28.73 2.29
C ASP A 87 2.07 27.26 2.30
N GLY A 88 1.40 26.41 3.09
CA GLY A 88 1.68 24.98 3.23
C GLY A 88 1.85 24.23 1.89
N PRO A 89 0.96 24.39 0.90
CA PRO A 89 1.13 23.73 -0.41
C PRO A 89 2.41 24.14 -1.15
N SER A 90 2.76 25.43 -1.15
CA SER A 90 3.97 25.93 -1.80
C SER A 90 5.23 25.47 -1.07
N ARG A 91 5.22 25.47 0.27
CA ARG A 91 6.33 24.94 1.09
C ARG A 91 6.51 23.44 0.90
N LEU A 92 5.41 22.70 0.84
CA LEU A 92 5.43 21.27 0.57
C LEU A 92 6.04 20.95 -0.79
N GLN A 93 5.69 21.71 -1.83
CA GLN A 93 6.30 21.58 -3.15
C GLN A 93 7.82 21.82 -3.10
N ALA A 94 8.27 22.85 -2.37
CA ALA A 94 9.68 23.15 -2.19
C ALA A 94 10.43 22.00 -1.48
N HIS A 95 9.82 21.42 -0.44
CA HIS A 95 10.36 20.24 0.23
C HIS A 95 10.48 19.05 -0.71
N PHE A 96 9.45 18.72 -1.48
CA PHE A 96 9.55 17.61 -2.44
C PHE A 96 10.62 17.85 -3.50
N GLN A 97 10.76 19.07 -4.03
CA GLN A 97 11.82 19.41 -4.98
C GLN A 97 13.22 19.27 -4.38
N ARG A 98 13.37 19.60 -3.10
CA ARG A 98 14.64 19.43 -2.39
C ARG A 98 14.95 17.95 -2.14
N ILE A 99 14.00 17.21 -1.59
CA ILE A 99 14.15 15.78 -1.30
C ILE A 99 14.50 15.00 -2.58
N HIS A 100 13.81 15.28 -3.68
CA HIS A 100 14.07 14.65 -4.98
C HIS A 100 15.48 14.93 -5.52
N ARG A 101 16.11 16.05 -5.14
CA ARG A 101 17.49 16.38 -5.55
C ARG A 101 18.55 15.82 -4.61
N GLU A 102 18.27 15.76 -3.32
CA GLU A 102 19.28 15.51 -2.28
C GLU A 102 19.29 14.07 -1.75
N PHE A 103 18.17 13.34 -1.86
CA PHE A 103 17.98 12.05 -1.17
C PHE A 103 17.77 10.85 -2.11
N GLU A 104 18.30 10.90 -3.33
CA GLU A 104 18.30 9.75 -4.27
C GLU A 104 18.86 8.46 -3.64
N SER A 105 19.86 8.60 -2.76
CA SER A 105 20.48 7.47 -2.05
C SER A 105 19.51 6.72 -1.13
N ILE A 106 18.37 7.33 -0.77
CA ILE A 106 17.30 6.78 0.07
C ILE A 106 16.04 6.53 -0.80
N PRO A 107 15.90 5.36 -1.45
CA PRO A 107 14.86 5.11 -2.46
C PRO A 107 13.44 5.43 -2.02
N GLU A 108 13.07 5.02 -0.80
CA GLU A 108 11.72 5.25 -0.26
C GLU A 108 11.42 6.75 -0.07
N TYR A 109 12.39 7.53 0.42
CA TYR A 109 12.20 8.97 0.64
C TYR A 109 12.20 9.76 -0.68
N PHE A 110 13.07 9.37 -1.60
CA PHE A 110 13.07 9.87 -2.97
C PHE A 110 11.75 9.57 -3.69
N ALA A 111 11.23 8.35 -3.57
CA ALA A 111 9.94 7.95 -4.14
C ALA A 111 8.78 8.72 -3.51
N LEU A 112 8.79 8.93 -2.20
CA LEU A 112 7.80 9.78 -1.51
C LEU A 112 7.74 11.19 -2.14
N ALA A 113 8.90 11.82 -2.33
CA ALA A 113 8.98 13.15 -2.92
C ALA A 113 8.55 13.17 -4.38
N THR A 114 9.01 12.20 -5.18
CA THR A 114 8.60 12.02 -6.58
C THR A 114 7.10 11.89 -6.70
N ALA A 115 6.47 11.07 -5.86
CA ALA A 115 5.02 10.92 -5.83
C ALA A 115 4.31 12.23 -5.45
N GLY A 116 4.88 13.01 -4.53
CA GLY A 116 4.40 14.34 -4.17
C GLY A 116 4.39 15.29 -5.36
N LEU A 117 5.51 15.40 -6.07
CA LEU A 117 5.67 16.23 -7.28
C LEU A 117 4.72 15.78 -8.40
N ALA A 118 4.66 14.48 -8.69
CA ALA A 118 3.80 13.93 -9.73
C ALA A 118 2.32 14.17 -9.43
N ARG A 119 1.88 14.07 -8.17
CA ARG A 119 0.51 14.44 -7.78
C ARG A 119 0.23 15.93 -8.00
N GLY A 120 1.20 16.81 -7.73
CA GLY A 120 1.08 18.23 -8.04
C GLY A 120 0.81 18.46 -9.53
N LEU A 121 1.52 17.74 -10.40
CA LEU A 121 1.36 17.84 -11.86
C LEU A 121 0.05 17.20 -12.38
N LEU A 122 -0.48 16.17 -11.71
CA LEU A 122 -1.70 15.47 -12.15
C LEU A 122 -2.99 16.09 -11.60
N HIS A 123 -2.95 16.56 -10.36
CA HIS A 123 -4.14 16.88 -9.56
C HIS A 123 -4.16 18.33 -9.09
N ASP A 124 -3.38 19.23 -9.70
CA ASP A 124 -3.45 20.67 -9.38
C ASP A 124 -4.91 21.15 -9.44
N PRO A 125 -5.40 21.87 -8.41
CA PRO A 125 -6.74 22.45 -8.44
C PRO A 125 -7.00 23.32 -9.68
N ASP A 126 -5.96 24.02 -10.14
CA ASP A 126 -5.96 24.76 -11.38
C ASP A 126 -5.62 23.83 -12.55
N ARG A 127 -6.64 23.50 -13.36
CA ARG A 127 -6.48 22.62 -14.51
C ARG A 127 -5.43 23.10 -15.52
N ALA A 128 -5.17 24.42 -15.61
CA ALA A 128 -4.18 24.96 -16.52
C ALA A 128 -2.73 24.64 -16.10
N ARG A 129 -2.51 24.30 -14.82
CA ARG A 129 -1.21 23.90 -14.27
C ARG A 129 -0.98 22.39 -14.29
N ARG A 130 -1.98 21.60 -14.68
CA ARG A 130 -1.82 20.16 -14.82
C ARG A 130 -0.98 19.85 -16.04
N ASP A 131 0.03 19.03 -15.85
CA ASP A 131 0.92 18.57 -16.91
C ASP A 131 1.15 17.06 -16.74
N PRO A 132 0.25 16.23 -17.27
CA PRO A 132 0.38 14.78 -17.16
C PRO A 132 1.60 14.25 -17.94
N GLY A 133 2.10 14.97 -18.95
CA GLY A 133 3.30 14.60 -19.69
C GLY A 133 4.56 14.79 -18.83
N ALA A 134 4.69 15.93 -18.15
CA ALA A 134 5.76 16.15 -17.18
C ALA A 134 5.69 15.17 -16.01
N ALA A 135 4.47 14.83 -15.54
CA ALA A 135 4.28 13.82 -14.50
C ALA A 135 4.81 12.46 -14.93
N GLU A 136 4.48 12.01 -16.15
CA GLU A 136 5.00 10.76 -16.71
C GLU A 136 6.53 10.79 -16.83
N ALA A 137 7.10 11.85 -17.41
CA ALA A 137 8.54 11.97 -17.59
C ALA A 137 9.31 11.88 -16.25
N LEU A 138 8.80 12.56 -15.22
CA LEU A 138 9.32 12.48 -13.86
C LEU A 138 9.25 11.05 -13.31
N LEU A 139 8.11 10.38 -13.46
CA LEU A 139 7.88 9.03 -12.93
C LEU A 139 8.71 7.98 -13.66
N VAL A 140 8.87 8.08 -14.99
CA VAL A 140 9.73 7.19 -15.78
C VAL A 140 11.19 7.36 -15.33
N SER A 141 11.67 8.59 -15.19
CA SER A 141 13.03 8.85 -14.73
C SER A 141 13.27 8.31 -13.33
N ALA A 142 12.33 8.52 -12.41
CA ALA A 142 12.43 8.01 -11.04
C ALA A 142 12.41 6.48 -10.97
N LEU A 143 11.51 5.83 -11.71
CA LEU A 143 11.42 4.36 -11.76
C LEU A 143 12.66 3.72 -12.38
N ALA A 144 13.28 4.36 -13.37
CA ALA A 144 14.55 3.90 -13.92
C ALA A 144 15.71 3.99 -12.90
N LEU A 145 15.65 4.96 -11.99
CA LEU A 145 16.71 5.25 -11.02
C LEU A 145 16.63 4.37 -9.77
N VAL A 146 15.42 4.19 -9.22
CA VAL A 146 15.22 3.52 -7.94
C VAL A 146 14.28 2.32 -7.99
N GLY A 147 13.65 2.01 -9.13
CA GLY A 147 12.54 1.05 -9.22
C GLY A 147 12.84 -0.33 -8.64
N GLU A 148 14.01 -0.91 -8.94
CA GLU A 148 14.42 -2.22 -8.41
C GLU A 148 14.83 -2.19 -6.93
N ARG A 149 15.16 -1.01 -6.41
CA ARG A 149 15.54 -0.77 -5.01
C ARG A 149 14.35 -0.41 -4.13
N LEU A 150 13.17 -0.19 -4.73
CA LEU A 150 11.98 0.11 -3.96
C LEU A 150 11.47 -1.17 -3.29
N PRO A 151 11.02 -1.07 -2.03
CA PRO A 151 10.43 -2.20 -1.35
C PRO A 151 9.26 -2.74 -2.14
N GLN A 152 9.10 -4.06 -2.05
CA GLN A 152 7.94 -4.73 -2.60
C GLN A 152 6.74 -4.64 -1.64
N ASP A 153 6.39 -3.42 -1.23
CA ASP A 153 5.14 -3.17 -0.54
C ASP A 153 4.45 -1.88 -1.01
N TYR A 154 3.18 -1.79 -0.62
CA TYR A 154 2.24 -0.83 -1.19
C TYR A 154 2.55 0.63 -0.92
N TYR A 155 3.19 0.94 0.21
CA TYR A 155 3.13 2.30 0.75
C TYR A 155 3.87 3.33 -0.10
N LEU A 156 5.09 3.07 -0.56
CA LEU A 156 5.91 4.05 -1.29
C LEU A 156 6.40 3.56 -2.65
N GLY A 157 6.72 2.27 -2.76
CA GLY A 157 7.22 1.67 -4.00
C GLY A 157 6.16 1.67 -5.12
N TYR A 158 4.95 1.17 -4.81
CA TYR A 158 3.91 0.96 -5.83
C TYR A 158 3.16 2.21 -6.26
N ASN A 159 3.15 3.21 -5.40
CA ASN A 159 2.46 4.45 -5.67
C ASN A 159 3.04 5.18 -6.90
N LEU A 160 4.34 5.02 -7.22
CA LEU A 160 4.92 5.57 -8.46
C LEU A 160 4.32 4.93 -9.72
N TYR A 161 4.15 3.60 -9.73
CA TYR A 161 3.54 2.90 -10.85
C TYR A 161 2.08 3.32 -11.04
N LEU A 162 1.29 3.42 -9.97
CA LEU A 162 -0.11 3.87 -10.05
C LEU A 162 -0.22 5.31 -10.53
N LEU A 163 0.68 6.21 -10.12
CA LEU A 163 0.74 7.57 -10.63
C LEU A 163 1.13 7.61 -12.10
N LYS A 164 1.98 6.69 -12.57
CA LYS A 164 2.35 6.59 -13.99
C LYS A 164 1.15 6.15 -14.83
N VAL A 165 0.38 5.17 -14.35
CA VAL A 165 -0.90 4.78 -14.97
C VAL A 165 -1.86 5.97 -15.04
N GLN A 166 -1.97 6.77 -13.97
CA GLN A 166 -2.79 7.99 -13.98
C GLN A 166 -2.31 9.02 -15.00
N ALA A 167 -1.00 9.23 -15.12
CA ALA A 167 -0.41 10.15 -16.09
C ALA A 167 -0.70 9.71 -17.53
N LEU A 168 -0.52 8.43 -17.85
CA LEU A 168 -0.84 7.86 -19.16
C LEU A 168 -2.33 7.99 -19.49
N ARG A 169 -3.21 7.68 -18.53
CA ARG A 169 -4.66 7.82 -18.69
C ARG A 169 -5.08 9.27 -18.90
N ALA A 170 -4.47 10.22 -18.18
CA ALA A 170 -4.74 11.66 -18.34
C ALA A 170 -4.33 12.19 -19.72
N GLN A 171 -3.39 11.52 -20.39
CA GLN A 171 -2.99 11.76 -21.78
C GLN A 171 -3.82 10.97 -22.80
N ASN A 172 -4.87 10.26 -22.36
CA ASN A 172 -5.70 9.38 -23.19
C ASN A 172 -4.93 8.19 -23.83
N ARG A 173 -3.77 7.81 -23.26
CA ARG A 173 -2.96 6.66 -23.69
C ARG A 173 -3.42 5.39 -22.97
N LEU A 174 -4.65 4.97 -23.23
CA LEU A 174 -5.35 3.94 -22.44
C LEU A 174 -4.72 2.54 -22.56
N ASP A 175 -4.25 2.14 -23.74
CA ASP A 175 -3.58 0.84 -23.92
C ASP A 175 -2.27 0.75 -23.13
N GLU A 176 -1.48 1.83 -23.14
CA GLU A 176 -0.23 1.92 -22.38
C GLU A 176 -0.49 1.97 -20.87
N ALA A 177 -1.52 2.71 -20.45
CA ALA A 177 -1.97 2.70 -19.06
C ALA A 177 -2.39 1.28 -18.60
N ALA A 178 -3.04 0.51 -19.48
CA ALA A 178 -3.49 -0.85 -19.16
C ALA A 178 -2.32 -1.83 -19.07
N ALA A 179 -1.37 -1.73 -20.01
CA ALA A 179 -0.13 -2.49 -19.97
C ALA A 179 0.68 -2.17 -18.71
N GLU A 180 0.79 -0.90 -18.32
CA GLU A 180 1.52 -0.49 -17.13
C GLU A 180 0.83 -0.96 -15.84
N LEU A 181 -0.51 -0.90 -15.76
CA LEU A 181 -1.26 -1.39 -14.60
C LEU A 181 -1.11 -2.91 -14.42
N ARG A 182 -1.12 -3.66 -15.53
CA ARG A 182 -0.83 -5.10 -15.55
C ARG A 182 0.61 -5.38 -15.10
N ALA A 183 1.59 -4.67 -15.65
CA ALA A 183 2.99 -4.83 -15.29
C ALA A 183 3.24 -4.49 -13.81
N ALA A 184 2.53 -3.52 -13.24
CA ALA A 184 2.59 -3.23 -11.83
C ALA A 184 2.08 -4.42 -10.99
N ALA A 185 0.92 -5.00 -11.33
CA ALA A 185 0.39 -6.16 -10.64
C ALA A 185 1.30 -7.40 -10.76
N GLU A 186 1.90 -7.64 -11.94
CA GLU A 186 2.86 -8.73 -12.16
C GLU A 186 4.18 -8.54 -11.42
N ARG A 187 4.53 -7.30 -11.03
CA ARG A 187 5.65 -7.03 -10.11
C ARG A 187 5.27 -7.23 -8.65
N SER A 188 4.01 -6.99 -8.30
CA SER A 188 3.52 -7.19 -6.95
C SER A 188 2.03 -7.47 -6.86
N PRO A 189 1.67 -8.75 -6.68
CA PRO A 189 0.28 -9.14 -6.57
C PRO A 189 -0.40 -8.68 -5.27
N VAL A 190 0.34 -8.21 -4.26
CA VAL A 190 -0.26 -7.65 -3.04
C VAL A 190 -1.14 -6.43 -3.37
N MET A 191 -0.82 -5.70 -4.45
CA MET A 191 -1.60 -4.52 -4.84
C MET A 191 -2.98 -4.85 -5.42
N LEU A 192 -3.24 -6.11 -5.79
CA LEU A 192 -4.51 -6.50 -6.40
C LEU A 192 -5.71 -6.26 -5.46
N SER A 193 -5.50 -6.23 -4.14
CA SER A 193 -6.53 -5.87 -3.17
C SER A 193 -6.57 -4.38 -2.80
N ASP A 194 -5.58 -3.61 -3.26
CA ASP A 194 -5.49 -2.20 -2.97
C ASP A 194 -6.62 -1.41 -3.64
N ARG A 195 -7.19 -0.50 -2.86
CA ARG A 195 -8.25 0.41 -3.27
C ARG A 195 -7.82 1.33 -4.42
N GLY A 196 -6.61 1.87 -4.37
CA GLY A 196 -6.06 2.72 -5.44
C GLY A 196 -5.90 1.99 -6.77
N TYR A 197 -5.33 0.78 -6.72
CA TYR A 197 -5.21 -0.13 -7.87
C TYR A 197 -6.58 -0.48 -8.46
N LEU A 198 -7.51 -0.97 -7.63
CA LEU A 198 -8.82 -1.42 -8.07
C LEU A 198 -9.67 -0.28 -8.68
N ARG A 199 -9.60 0.92 -8.09
CA ARG A 199 -10.24 2.10 -8.67
C ARG A 199 -9.67 2.41 -10.06
N LEU A 200 -8.35 2.36 -10.23
CA LEU A 200 -7.72 2.59 -11.53
C LEU A 200 -8.08 1.51 -12.56
N LEU A 201 -8.13 0.24 -12.14
CA LEU A 201 -8.57 -0.87 -12.99
C LEU A 201 -9.98 -0.61 -13.52
N VAL A 202 -10.94 -0.34 -12.64
CA VAL A 202 -12.33 -0.09 -13.02
C VAL A 202 -12.45 1.14 -13.92
N ASP A 203 -11.77 2.24 -13.57
CA ASP A 203 -11.80 3.48 -14.35
C ASP A 203 -11.22 3.32 -15.75
N LEU A 204 -10.15 2.53 -15.87
CA LEU A 204 -9.45 2.29 -17.11
C LEU A 204 -10.26 1.37 -18.02
N VAL A 205 -10.78 0.26 -17.49
CA VAL A 205 -11.65 -0.65 -18.25
C VAL A 205 -12.91 0.08 -18.71
N ARG A 206 -13.53 0.91 -17.85
CA ARG A 206 -14.67 1.74 -18.26
C ARG A 206 -14.37 2.64 -19.46
N ALA A 207 -13.18 3.20 -19.52
CA ALA A 207 -12.79 4.12 -20.59
C ALA A 207 -12.38 3.39 -21.89
N ARG A 208 -11.84 2.17 -21.77
CA ARG A 208 -11.20 1.43 -22.88
C ARG A 208 -12.08 0.31 -23.46
N GLU A 209 -12.74 -0.44 -22.57
CA GLU A 209 -13.51 -1.67 -22.84
C GLU A 209 -14.84 -1.60 -22.03
N PRO A 210 -15.75 -0.65 -22.35
CA PRO A 210 -16.95 -0.42 -21.55
C PRO A 210 -17.85 -1.67 -21.42
N GLU A 211 -17.82 -2.58 -22.38
CA GLU A 211 -18.51 -3.87 -22.36
C GLU A 211 -17.98 -4.83 -21.27
N ARG A 212 -16.74 -4.65 -20.82
CA ARG A 212 -16.11 -5.43 -19.74
C ARG A 212 -16.15 -4.72 -18.39
N TRP A 213 -16.80 -3.56 -18.30
CA TRP A 213 -16.81 -2.76 -17.08
C TRP A 213 -17.44 -3.51 -15.89
N VAL A 214 -18.51 -4.28 -16.11
CA VAL A 214 -19.13 -5.09 -15.05
C VAL A 214 -18.17 -6.18 -14.54
N SER A 215 -17.40 -6.82 -15.43
CA SER A 215 -16.37 -7.79 -15.04
C SER A 215 -15.25 -7.14 -14.22
N ALA A 216 -14.79 -5.94 -14.59
CA ALA A 216 -13.79 -5.21 -13.80
C ALA A 216 -14.34 -4.79 -12.43
N ALA A 217 -15.60 -4.36 -12.36
CA ALA A 217 -16.25 -4.04 -11.09
C ALA A 217 -16.45 -5.29 -10.20
N ARG A 218 -16.79 -6.44 -10.79
CA ARG A 218 -16.82 -7.73 -10.07
C ARG A 218 -15.44 -8.09 -9.53
N THR A 219 -14.39 -7.97 -10.34
CA THR A 219 -13.01 -8.19 -9.91
C THR A 219 -12.65 -7.28 -8.74
N ALA A 220 -12.99 -6.00 -8.79
CA ALA A 220 -12.79 -5.08 -7.67
C ALA A 220 -13.56 -5.50 -6.41
N PHE A 221 -14.82 -5.91 -6.54
CA PHE A 221 -15.61 -6.40 -5.41
C PHE A 221 -15.03 -7.67 -4.78
N VAL A 222 -14.61 -8.63 -5.60
CA VAL A 222 -13.98 -9.87 -5.14
C VAL A 222 -12.63 -9.62 -4.46
N LEU A 223 -11.81 -8.73 -5.02
CA LEU A 223 -10.45 -8.52 -4.54
C LEU A 223 -10.33 -7.48 -3.43
N CYS A 224 -11.24 -6.51 -3.30
CA CYS A 224 -11.04 -5.40 -2.36
C CYS A 224 -10.83 -5.87 -0.92
N GLU A 225 -10.04 -5.13 -0.16
CA GLU A 225 -9.89 -5.36 1.28
C GLU A 225 -11.24 -5.41 2.00
N TYR A 226 -11.35 -6.25 3.04
CA TYR A 226 -12.55 -6.30 3.89
C TYR A 226 -12.55 -5.15 4.90
N ARG A 227 -12.69 -3.93 4.36
CA ARG A 227 -12.75 -2.65 5.08
C ARG A 227 -13.93 -1.86 4.54
N GLU A 228 -14.60 -1.11 5.40
CA GLU A 228 -15.82 -0.37 5.06
C GLU A 228 -15.66 0.50 3.81
N GLU A 229 -14.61 1.33 3.75
CA GLU A 229 -14.37 2.20 2.60
C GLU A 229 -14.14 1.43 1.29
N SER A 230 -13.36 0.33 1.35
CA SER A 230 -13.05 -0.50 0.19
C SER A 230 -14.30 -1.23 -0.32
N LEU A 231 -15.09 -1.78 0.59
CA LEU A 231 -16.36 -2.43 0.27
C LEU A 231 -17.35 -1.46 -0.35
N ARG A 232 -17.51 -0.28 0.26
CA ARG A 232 -18.39 0.78 -0.24
C ARG A 232 -18.00 1.19 -1.66
N GLU A 233 -16.73 1.51 -1.91
CA GLU A 233 -16.26 1.90 -3.25
C GLU A 233 -16.46 0.78 -4.29
N ALA A 234 -16.19 -0.48 -3.93
CA ALA A 234 -16.40 -1.60 -4.83
C ALA A 234 -17.88 -1.87 -5.13
N MET A 235 -18.76 -1.77 -4.13
CA MET A 235 -20.21 -1.91 -4.29
C MET A 235 -20.82 -0.77 -5.13
N GLU A 236 -20.33 0.46 -4.94
CA GLU A 236 -20.68 1.61 -5.77
C GLU A 236 -20.25 1.37 -7.22
N ALA A 237 -19.03 0.90 -7.45
CA ALA A 237 -18.52 0.57 -8.79
C ALA A 237 -19.37 -0.51 -9.49
N VAL A 238 -19.73 -1.58 -8.80
CA VAL A 238 -20.63 -2.63 -9.32
C VAL A 238 -21.99 -2.05 -9.68
N SER A 239 -22.58 -1.27 -8.77
CA SER A 239 -23.90 -0.67 -8.98
C SER A 239 -23.93 0.26 -10.18
N LEU A 240 -22.87 1.06 -10.37
CA LEU A 240 -22.73 1.94 -11.53
C LEU A 240 -22.55 1.15 -12.84
N ALA A 241 -21.68 0.13 -12.84
CA ALA A 241 -21.45 -0.71 -14.02
C ALA A 241 -22.72 -1.46 -14.45
N LEU A 242 -23.47 -2.04 -13.51
CA LEU A 242 -24.74 -2.72 -13.79
C LEU A 242 -25.81 -1.77 -14.37
N ARG A 243 -25.90 -0.54 -13.86
CA ARG A 243 -26.82 0.48 -14.41
C ARG A 243 -26.43 0.88 -15.83
N ALA A 244 -25.13 1.07 -16.08
CA ALA A 244 -24.63 1.43 -17.40
C ALA A 244 -24.82 0.32 -18.43
N GLY A 245 -24.79 -0.95 -18.01
CA GLY A 245 -25.10 -2.11 -18.85
C GLY A 245 -26.58 -2.24 -19.27
N GLY A 246 -27.45 -1.30 -18.89
CA GLY A 246 -28.85 -1.28 -19.32
C GLY A 246 -29.82 -2.07 -18.43
N GLU A 247 -29.36 -2.59 -17.28
CA GLU A 247 -30.21 -3.32 -16.32
C GLU A 247 -30.30 -2.62 -14.96
N PRO A 248 -31.09 -1.53 -14.81
CA PRO A 248 -31.26 -0.84 -13.52
C PRO A 248 -31.73 -1.76 -12.38
N THR A 249 -32.53 -2.78 -12.71
CA THR A 249 -33.00 -3.78 -11.75
C THR A 249 -31.89 -4.72 -11.27
N ALA A 250 -30.83 -4.94 -12.06
CA ALA A 250 -29.67 -5.71 -11.62
C ALA A 250 -28.93 -5.00 -10.48
N ALA A 251 -28.72 -3.68 -10.57
CA ALA A 251 -28.08 -2.93 -9.49
C ALA A 251 -28.88 -3.01 -8.18
N LEU A 252 -30.21 -2.93 -8.23
CA LEU A 252 -31.06 -3.10 -7.04
C LEU A 252 -30.95 -4.53 -6.47
N ARG A 253 -30.99 -5.55 -7.32
CA ARG A 253 -30.82 -6.96 -6.89
C ARG A 253 -29.44 -7.19 -6.26
N PHE A 254 -28.38 -6.59 -6.80
CA PHE A 254 -27.04 -6.68 -6.22
C PHE A 254 -27.01 -6.13 -4.79
N VAL A 255 -27.56 -4.93 -4.56
CA VAL A 255 -27.63 -4.33 -3.22
C VAL A 255 -28.46 -5.21 -2.29
N GLN A 256 -29.63 -5.67 -2.74
CA GLN A 256 -30.49 -6.54 -1.93
C GLN A 256 -29.82 -7.88 -1.56
N ALA A 257 -29.03 -8.45 -2.49
CA ALA A 257 -28.30 -9.70 -2.27
C ALA A 257 -27.22 -9.58 -1.19
N GLN A 258 -26.78 -8.36 -0.83
CA GLN A 258 -25.79 -8.18 0.24
C GLN A 258 -26.35 -8.51 1.62
N ASP A 259 -27.65 -8.30 1.82
CA ASP A 259 -28.33 -8.50 3.10
C ASP A 259 -29.35 -9.66 3.07
N LYS A 260 -29.61 -10.25 1.90
CA LYS A 260 -30.64 -11.28 1.71
C LYS A 260 -30.13 -12.44 0.86
N ALA A 261 -29.76 -13.53 1.50
CA ALA A 261 -29.24 -14.74 0.85
C ALA A 261 -30.18 -15.33 -0.23
N ALA A 262 -31.50 -15.14 -0.09
CA ALA A 262 -32.49 -15.62 -1.06
C ALA A 262 -32.52 -14.81 -2.37
N VAL A 263 -31.91 -13.63 -2.42
CA VAL A 263 -31.88 -12.79 -3.62
C VAL A 263 -30.71 -13.22 -4.50
N ALA A 264 -31.01 -13.63 -5.74
CA ALA A 264 -29.99 -14.00 -6.70
C ALA A 264 -29.06 -12.81 -7.03
N ASN A 265 -27.75 -13.00 -6.82
CA ASN A 265 -26.77 -11.97 -7.13
C ASN A 265 -26.50 -11.91 -8.65
N PRO A 266 -26.67 -10.76 -9.31
CA PRO A 266 -26.44 -10.61 -10.75
C PRO A 266 -24.98 -10.83 -11.18
N LEU A 267 -24.02 -10.79 -10.24
CA LEU A 267 -22.61 -11.03 -10.53
C LEU A 267 -22.26 -12.51 -10.71
N ARG A 268 -23.15 -13.45 -10.41
CA ARG A 268 -22.83 -14.89 -10.41
C ARG A 268 -22.24 -15.36 -11.74
N GLU A 269 -22.86 -14.97 -12.84
CA GLU A 269 -22.47 -15.34 -14.21
C GLU A 269 -21.40 -14.41 -14.83
N VAL A 270 -20.97 -13.35 -14.13
CA VAL A 270 -20.27 -12.21 -14.76
C VAL A 270 -18.81 -12.41 -15.18
N ALA A 271 -18.10 -13.52 -14.96
CA ALA A 271 -16.64 -13.62 -15.19
C ALA A 271 -15.75 -12.51 -14.55
N LEU A 272 -14.55 -12.90 -14.13
CA LEU A 272 -13.57 -11.94 -13.61
C LEU A 272 -12.81 -11.29 -14.77
N TYR A 273 -12.46 -10.02 -14.61
CA TYR A 273 -11.53 -9.33 -15.49
C TYR A 273 -10.09 -9.80 -15.23
N GLU A 274 -9.35 -10.08 -16.30
CA GLU A 274 -7.95 -10.53 -16.25
C GLU A 274 -7.01 -9.38 -15.85
N VAL A 275 -6.32 -9.54 -14.73
CA VAL A 275 -5.41 -8.53 -14.16
C VAL A 275 -3.93 -8.79 -14.45
N GLY A 276 -3.59 -9.96 -15.00
CA GLY A 276 -2.23 -10.38 -15.32
C GLY A 276 -2.12 -11.86 -15.64
N GLU A 277 -0.94 -12.31 -16.07
CA GLU A 277 -0.66 -13.73 -16.26
C GLU A 277 -0.56 -14.43 -14.89
N ARG A 278 -1.41 -15.44 -14.65
CA ARG A 278 -1.48 -16.16 -13.37
C ARG A 278 -0.11 -16.70 -12.92
N GLU A 279 0.67 -17.27 -13.82
CA GLU A 279 1.98 -17.84 -13.51
C GLU A 279 2.98 -16.75 -13.05
N ARG A 280 3.00 -15.60 -13.73
CA ARG A 280 3.85 -14.47 -13.35
C ARG A 280 3.42 -13.87 -12.02
N LEU A 281 2.11 -13.70 -11.83
CA LEU A 281 1.54 -13.23 -10.58
C LEU A 281 1.91 -14.19 -9.43
N MET A 282 1.73 -15.49 -9.60
CA MET A 282 2.07 -16.47 -8.55
C MET A 282 3.57 -16.51 -8.26
N ALA A 283 4.42 -16.38 -9.30
CA ALA A 283 5.87 -16.29 -9.12
C ALA A 283 6.26 -15.04 -8.33
N ALA A 284 5.68 -13.88 -8.64
CA ALA A 284 5.91 -12.62 -7.94
C ALA A 284 5.35 -12.63 -6.51
N ALA A 285 4.25 -13.37 -6.25
CA ALA A 285 3.71 -13.52 -4.91
C ALA A 285 4.65 -14.27 -3.96
N GLY A 286 5.50 -15.16 -4.48
CA GLY A 286 6.45 -15.92 -3.67
C GLY A 286 5.77 -16.67 -2.50
N GLN A 287 6.20 -16.37 -1.28
CA GLN A 287 5.65 -16.92 -0.03
C GLN A 287 4.69 -15.97 0.69
N ASP A 288 4.43 -14.78 0.15
CA ASP A 288 3.51 -13.82 0.77
C ASP A 288 2.07 -14.37 0.68
N ALA A 289 1.50 -14.71 1.83
CA ALA A 289 0.17 -15.31 1.90
C ALA A 289 -0.92 -14.39 1.31
N THR A 290 -0.84 -13.09 1.58
CA THR A 290 -1.83 -12.11 1.09
C THR A 290 -1.75 -11.95 -0.42
N ALA A 291 -0.54 -11.85 -0.98
CA ALA A 291 -0.32 -11.83 -2.41
C ALA A 291 -0.86 -13.11 -3.07
N ARG A 292 -0.58 -14.28 -2.51
CA ARG A 292 -1.09 -15.56 -3.04
C ARG A 292 -2.63 -15.65 -2.99
N VAL A 293 -3.26 -15.23 -1.89
CA VAL A 293 -4.72 -15.11 -1.79
C VAL A 293 -5.26 -14.21 -2.89
N ASN A 294 -4.64 -13.05 -3.12
CA ASN A 294 -5.03 -12.13 -4.17
C ASN A 294 -4.96 -12.76 -5.57
N VAL A 295 -3.88 -13.51 -5.88
CA VAL A 295 -3.73 -14.18 -7.18
C VAL A 295 -4.81 -15.24 -7.39
N HIS A 296 -5.06 -16.09 -6.38
CA HIS A 296 -6.10 -17.11 -6.45
C HIS A 296 -7.49 -16.48 -6.63
N LEU A 297 -7.82 -15.45 -5.85
CA LEU A 297 -9.09 -14.73 -5.99
C LEU A 297 -9.23 -14.04 -7.35
N ALA A 298 -8.16 -13.49 -7.91
CA ALA A 298 -8.17 -12.89 -9.25
C ALA A 298 -8.44 -13.91 -10.35
N GLY A 299 -8.03 -15.16 -10.15
CA GLY A 299 -8.32 -16.29 -11.04
C GLY A 299 -9.68 -16.98 -10.78
N GLY A 300 -10.40 -16.61 -9.71
CA GLY A 300 -11.64 -17.28 -9.30
C GLY A 300 -11.41 -18.61 -8.56
N GLU A 301 -10.19 -18.88 -8.11
CA GLU A 301 -9.75 -20.09 -7.40
C GLU A 301 -10.05 -19.96 -5.90
N VAL A 302 -11.34 -19.96 -5.54
CA VAL A 302 -11.78 -19.62 -4.18
C VAL A 302 -11.36 -20.67 -3.15
N ALA A 303 -11.35 -21.96 -3.51
CA ALA A 303 -10.94 -23.03 -2.61
C ALA A 303 -9.44 -22.91 -2.27
N GLU A 304 -8.61 -22.66 -3.27
CA GLU A 304 -7.17 -22.46 -3.11
C GLU A 304 -6.87 -21.19 -2.30
N ALA A 305 -7.60 -20.10 -2.55
CA ALA A 305 -7.48 -18.88 -1.77
C ALA A 305 -7.83 -19.12 -0.29
N LEU A 306 -8.89 -19.88 -0.01
CA LEU A 306 -9.30 -20.20 1.36
C LEU A 306 -8.26 -21.07 2.07
N GLU A 307 -7.69 -22.06 1.39
CA GLU A 307 -6.59 -22.87 1.92
C GLU A 307 -5.38 -22.03 2.32
N VAL A 308 -4.97 -21.08 1.48
CA VAL A 308 -3.86 -20.17 1.82
C VAL A 308 -4.20 -19.31 3.03
N ALA A 309 -5.41 -18.73 3.08
CA ALA A 309 -5.85 -17.89 4.19
C ALA A 309 -5.96 -18.67 5.52
N ARG A 310 -6.44 -19.92 5.48
CA ARG A 310 -6.48 -20.82 6.65
C ARG A 310 -5.07 -21.14 7.17
N ARG A 311 -4.12 -21.40 6.28
CA ARG A 311 -2.73 -21.63 6.67
C ARG A 311 -2.10 -20.39 7.29
N GLN A 312 -2.35 -19.22 6.71
CA GLN A 312 -1.91 -17.94 7.28
C GLN A 312 -2.38 -17.79 8.73
N LEU A 313 -3.66 -18.08 9.01
CA LEU A 313 -4.22 -18.06 10.37
C LEU A 313 -3.57 -19.14 11.26
N ALA A 314 -3.39 -20.36 10.77
CA ALA A 314 -2.81 -21.46 11.54
C ALA A 314 -1.34 -21.24 11.92
N THR A 315 -0.60 -20.47 11.13
CA THR A 315 0.81 -20.11 11.41
C THR A 315 0.97 -18.87 12.26
N TRP A 316 -0.12 -18.21 12.65
CA TRP A 316 -0.06 -17.03 13.52
C TRP A 316 0.54 -17.39 14.88
N SER A 317 1.58 -16.66 15.27
CA SER A 317 2.39 -16.95 16.46
C SER A 317 1.82 -16.38 17.76
N GLY A 318 0.69 -15.67 17.70
CA GLY A 318 0.10 -15.00 18.85
C GLY A 318 0.70 -13.63 19.20
N GLN A 319 1.72 -13.18 18.46
CA GLN A 319 2.53 -12.02 18.84
C GLN A 319 2.14 -10.71 18.15
N ASP A 320 1.56 -10.78 16.94
CA ASP A 320 1.19 -9.62 16.14
C ASP A 320 -0.31 -9.65 15.82
N GLU A 321 -1.06 -8.69 16.38
CA GLU A 321 -2.50 -8.56 16.14
C GLU A 321 -2.84 -8.13 14.71
N ASP A 322 -1.92 -7.45 14.02
CA ASP A 322 -2.10 -7.06 12.63
C ASP A 322 -2.05 -8.30 11.71
N ASP A 323 -1.18 -9.27 12.01
CA ASP A 323 -1.10 -10.55 11.30
C ASP A 323 -2.39 -11.37 11.47
N LEU A 324 -2.92 -11.43 12.70
CA LEU A 324 -4.21 -12.08 12.97
C LEU A 324 -5.32 -11.40 12.18
N THR A 325 -5.38 -10.07 12.25
CA THR A 325 -6.38 -9.27 11.55
C THR A 325 -6.30 -9.46 10.03
N ALA A 326 -5.09 -9.52 9.47
CA ALA A 326 -4.87 -9.78 8.06
C ALA A 326 -5.36 -11.18 7.65
N ALA A 327 -5.05 -12.21 8.45
CA ALA A 327 -5.50 -13.57 8.19
C ALA A 327 -7.03 -13.71 8.23
N LEU A 328 -7.68 -13.16 9.27
CA LEU A 328 -9.14 -13.15 9.39
C LEU A 328 -9.81 -12.40 8.22
N ARG A 329 -9.24 -11.25 7.81
CA ARG A 329 -9.74 -10.51 6.65
C ARG A 329 -9.58 -11.30 5.35
N ASN A 330 -8.48 -12.02 5.17
CA ASN A 330 -8.30 -12.86 3.98
C ASN A 330 -9.33 -13.98 3.92
N ILE A 331 -9.68 -14.63 5.05
CA ILE A 331 -10.79 -15.59 5.09
C ILE A 331 -12.13 -14.92 4.78
N ALA A 332 -12.43 -13.75 5.37
CA ALA A 332 -13.67 -13.03 5.07
C ALA A 332 -13.79 -12.66 3.57
N ARG A 333 -12.66 -12.32 2.91
CA ARG A 333 -12.60 -12.04 1.47
C ARG A 333 -12.88 -13.28 0.63
N THR A 334 -12.39 -14.46 1.00
CA THR A 334 -12.67 -15.71 0.26
C THR A 334 -14.13 -16.14 0.41
N ILE A 335 -14.70 -15.99 1.61
CA ILE A 335 -16.14 -16.19 1.84
C ILE A 335 -16.97 -15.25 0.95
N ARG A 336 -16.65 -13.96 0.93
CA ARG A 336 -17.32 -12.99 0.05
C ARG A 336 -17.15 -13.34 -1.44
N ALA A 337 -15.98 -13.82 -1.85
CA ALA A 337 -15.74 -14.21 -3.23
C ALA A 337 -16.60 -15.41 -3.66
N HIS A 338 -16.81 -16.38 -2.76
CA HIS A 338 -17.70 -17.53 -2.96
C HIS A 338 -19.17 -17.10 -3.06
N ASP A 339 -19.62 -16.30 -2.08
CA ASP A 339 -21.03 -15.96 -1.89
C ASP A 339 -21.50 -14.80 -2.77
N LEU A 340 -20.56 -13.96 -3.19
CA LEU A 340 -20.80 -12.65 -3.77
C LEU A 340 -21.68 -11.75 -2.87
N ASN A 341 -21.70 -11.99 -1.56
CA ASN A 341 -22.39 -11.16 -0.58
C ASN A 341 -21.59 -11.06 0.72
N LEU A 342 -22.08 -10.24 1.66
CA LEU A 342 -21.36 -9.93 2.92
C LEU A 342 -21.87 -10.74 4.12
N LEU A 343 -22.93 -11.55 3.98
CA LEU A 343 -23.62 -12.16 5.12
C LEU A 343 -22.72 -13.09 5.92
N ARG A 344 -22.19 -14.13 5.28
CA ARG A 344 -21.35 -15.12 5.97
C ARG A 344 -19.98 -14.57 6.32
N ALA A 345 -19.44 -13.65 5.51
CA ALA A 345 -18.19 -12.99 5.84
C ALA A 345 -18.31 -12.10 7.10
N ASN A 346 -19.43 -11.38 7.25
CA ASN A 346 -19.73 -10.62 8.48
C ASN A 346 -19.96 -11.55 9.67
N ALA A 347 -20.68 -12.66 9.49
CA ALA A 347 -20.90 -13.65 10.55
C ALA A 347 -19.57 -14.27 11.04
N PHE A 348 -18.66 -14.59 10.12
CA PHE A 348 -17.32 -15.08 10.44
C PHE A 348 -16.52 -14.06 11.27
N LEU A 349 -16.48 -12.80 10.83
CA LEU A 349 -15.76 -11.76 11.58
C LEU A 349 -16.41 -11.48 12.94
N GLY A 350 -17.75 -11.46 13.03
CA GLY A 350 -18.47 -11.30 14.29
C GLY A 350 -18.17 -12.43 15.28
N PHE A 351 -18.12 -13.67 14.81
CA PHE A 351 -17.73 -14.82 15.64
C PHE A 351 -16.32 -14.67 16.22
N HIS A 352 -15.33 -14.34 15.39
CA HIS A 352 -13.93 -14.25 15.82
C HIS A 352 -13.56 -12.97 16.58
N THR A 353 -14.30 -11.87 16.39
CA THR A 353 -13.99 -10.60 17.07
C THR A 353 -14.88 -10.31 18.27
N GLN A 354 -16.12 -10.84 18.29
CA GLN A 354 -17.12 -10.53 19.31
C GLN A 354 -17.65 -11.78 20.04
N GLY A 355 -17.33 -12.99 19.55
CA GLY A 355 -17.86 -14.24 20.09
C GLY A 355 -19.34 -14.48 19.80
N GLU A 356 -19.90 -13.76 18.82
CA GLU A 356 -21.32 -13.82 18.49
C GLU A 356 -21.63 -14.86 17.39
N GLY A 357 -22.75 -15.56 17.53
CA GLY A 357 -23.26 -16.44 16.48
C GLY A 357 -22.49 -17.77 16.31
N SER A 358 -22.56 -18.32 15.10
CA SER A 358 -21.90 -19.58 14.72
C SER A 358 -20.88 -19.32 13.63
N ASP A 359 -19.70 -19.95 13.74
CA ASP A 359 -18.68 -19.92 12.69
C ASP A 359 -19.21 -20.55 11.38
N PRO A 360 -19.32 -19.78 10.28
CA PRO A 360 -19.77 -20.31 8.99
C PRO A 360 -18.67 -21.05 8.22
N LEU A 361 -17.40 -20.97 8.65
CA LEU A 361 -16.25 -21.48 7.92
C LEU A 361 -16.32 -23.01 7.67
N PRO A 362 -16.75 -23.87 8.61
CA PRO A 362 -16.87 -25.31 8.34
C PRO A 362 -17.85 -25.64 7.20
N ALA A 363 -18.98 -24.92 7.13
CA ALA A 363 -19.97 -25.12 6.07
C ALA A 363 -19.40 -24.67 4.71
N ILE A 364 -18.70 -23.55 4.68
CA ILE A 364 -18.08 -23.01 3.46
C ILE A 364 -16.94 -23.92 2.97
N ALA A 365 -16.11 -24.43 3.88
CA ALA A 365 -15.07 -25.39 3.54
C ALA A 365 -15.68 -26.65 2.89
N ALA A 366 -16.76 -27.19 3.45
CA ALA A 366 -17.47 -28.33 2.87
C ALA A 366 -18.06 -28.03 1.49
N GLU A 367 -18.66 -26.85 1.29
CA GLU A 367 -19.18 -26.40 -0.01
C GLU A 367 -18.07 -26.28 -1.08
N LEU A 368 -16.85 -25.93 -0.66
CA LEU A 368 -15.66 -25.82 -1.52
C LEU A 368 -14.90 -27.14 -1.65
N GLY A 369 -15.38 -28.23 -1.04
CA GLY A 369 -14.72 -29.54 -1.09
C GLY A 369 -13.41 -29.63 -0.31
N LEU A 370 -13.24 -28.79 0.72
CA LEU A 370 -12.07 -28.76 1.60
C LEU A 370 -12.35 -29.52 2.90
N ASP A 371 -11.30 -30.11 3.48
CA ASP A 371 -11.39 -30.74 4.80
C ASP A 371 -11.71 -29.71 5.88
N ALA A 372 -12.53 -30.13 6.85
CA ALA A 372 -12.92 -29.32 7.99
C ALA A 372 -11.68 -28.78 8.72
N PRO A 373 -11.68 -27.51 9.16
CA PRO A 373 -10.56 -26.97 9.92
C PRO A 373 -10.35 -27.69 11.25
N ALA A 374 -9.08 -27.94 11.57
CA ALA A 374 -8.66 -28.13 12.95
C ALA A 374 -9.06 -26.89 13.74
N GLU A 375 -9.55 -27.08 14.98
CA GLU A 375 -10.09 -26.02 15.84
C GLU A 375 -9.24 -24.73 15.77
N HIS A 376 -9.87 -23.62 15.37
CA HIS A 376 -9.20 -22.33 15.26
C HIS A 376 -9.00 -21.72 16.66
N PRO A 377 -7.87 -21.03 16.91
CA PRO A 377 -7.73 -20.23 18.12
C PRO A 377 -8.87 -19.20 18.18
N ARG A 378 -9.50 -19.12 19.36
CA ARG A 378 -10.51 -18.10 19.67
C ARG A 378 -9.85 -16.80 20.05
#